data_AF-A0A960TSF2-F1
#
_entry.id   AF-A0A960TSF2-F1
#
_cell.length_a   1.000
_cell.length_b   1.000
_cell.length_c   1.000
_cell.angle_alpha   90.00
_cell.angle_beta   90.00
_cell.angle_gamma   90.00
#
_symmetry.space_group_name_H-M   'P 1'
#
loop_
_entity.id
_entity.type
_entity.pdbx_description
1 polymer ?
#
loop_
_entity_poly.entity_id
_entity_poly.type
_entity_poly.pdbx_seq_one_letter_code
_entity_poly.pdbx_strand_id
1 'polypeptide(L)'
;VSDLSLGEQELLQEILSEYADTGCDVSRDLTELISITSEVKAINNQAALLHGERIQRAQKVFKKYREGAFTSWLMATYGNRQTPYNFLQYFEFYQALPKALHSQVESMPRQAIYTLASREGDIGKKVEIVKDFSGQTKDELLRLIRDAFPLADQDKRRRKQGEAAVHELRKVLKLLTERRAKVSARQKTMIRELIDEILEAL
;
A
#
# COMPACT_ATOMS: atom_id res chain seq x y z
N VAL A 1 15.13 15.49 9.68
CA VAL A 1 14.64 15.02 8.35
C VAL A 1 15.35 13.69 8.11
N SER A 2 14.66 12.63 7.68
CA SER A 2 15.36 11.38 7.37
C SER A 2 16.07 11.53 6.03
N ASP A 3 17.36 11.26 5.98
CA ASP A 3 18.13 11.29 4.74
C ASP A 3 17.68 10.16 3.80
N LEU A 4 17.81 10.39 2.49
CA LEU A 4 17.56 9.35 1.49
C LEU A 4 18.65 8.28 1.55
N SER A 5 18.26 7.03 1.33
CA SER A 5 19.25 5.95 1.18
C SER A 5 20.10 6.16 -0.08
N LEU A 6 21.28 5.53 -0.15
CA LEU A 6 22.13 5.58 -1.34
C LEU A 6 21.38 5.12 -2.60
N GLY A 7 20.62 4.03 -2.51
CA GLY A 7 19.81 3.56 -3.64
C GLY A 7 18.69 4.52 -4.05
N GLU A 8 18.11 5.29 -3.12
CA GLU A 8 17.17 6.35 -3.47
C GLU A 8 17.87 7.51 -4.19
N GLN A 9 19.08 7.87 -3.78
CA GLN A 9 19.87 8.91 -4.44
C GLN A 9 20.34 8.47 -5.84
N GLU A 10 20.78 7.23 -5.99
CA GLU A 10 21.16 6.62 -7.27
C GLU A 10 19.97 6.60 -8.24
N LEU A 11 18.77 6.21 -7.78
CA LEU A 11 17.58 6.24 -8.62
C LEU A 11 17.22 7.66 -9.09
N LEU A 12 17.35 8.67 -8.23
CA LEU A 12 17.13 10.07 -8.63
C LEU A 12 18.17 10.54 -9.66
N GLN A 13 19.42 10.12 -9.49
CA GLN A 13 20.49 10.38 -10.44
C GLN A 13 20.21 9.72 -11.80
N GLU A 14 19.75 8.47 -11.80
CA GLU A 14 19.36 7.75 -13.01
C GLU A 14 18.22 8.46 -13.75
N ILE A 15 17.17 8.89 -13.03
CA ILE A 15 16.06 9.65 -13.60
C ILE A 15 16.58 10.95 -14.25
N LEU A 16 17.41 11.72 -13.54
CA LEU A 16 17.95 12.96 -14.10
C LEU A 16 18.80 12.69 -15.35
N SER A 17 19.63 11.65 -15.33
CA SER A 17 20.47 11.28 -16.46
C SER A 17 19.67 10.76 -17.66
N GLU A 18 18.61 9.99 -17.43
CA GLU A 18 17.74 9.45 -18.48
C GLU A 18 16.99 10.56 -19.24
N TYR A 19 16.57 11.59 -18.52
CA TYR A 19 15.74 12.68 -19.06
C TYR A 19 16.51 14.01 -19.25
N ALA A 20 17.83 14.00 -19.16
CA ALA A 20 18.65 15.20 -19.35
C ALA A 20 18.80 15.57 -20.84
N ASP A 21 18.47 16.81 -21.17
CA ASP A 21 18.80 17.43 -22.45
C ASP A 21 20.10 18.26 -22.36
N THR A 22 20.58 18.73 -23.50
CA THR A 22 21.75 19.62 -23.58
C THR A 22 21.56 20.87 -22.71
N GLY A 23 22.43 21.06 -21.72
CA GLY A 23 22.43 22.24 -20.84
C GLY A 23 21.87 22.01 -19.43
N CYS A 24 21.37 20.82 -19.12
CA CYS A 24 20.98 20.44 -17.76
C CYS A 24 22.21 20.32 -16.83
N ASP A 25 22.10 20.84 -15.60
CA ASP A 25 23.11 20.65 -14.55
C ASP A 25 22.65 19.55 -13.59
N VAL A 26 22.86 18.31 -14.04
CA VAL A 26 22.42 17.10 -13.35
C VAL A 26 22.92 17.03 -11.91
N SER A 27 24.14 17.49 -11.62
CA SER A 27 24.71 17.41 -10.27
C SER A 27 24.04 18.39 -9.31
N ARG A 28 23.79 19.61 -9.77
CA ARG A 28 23.05 20.60 -8.99
C ARG A 28 21.61 20.17 -8.78
N ASP A 29 20.93 19.74 -9.83
CA ASP A 29 19.53 19.32 -9.78
C ASP A 29 19.33 18.08 -8.89
N LEU A 30 20.29 17.16 -8.88
CA LEU A 30 20.28 16.01 -7.96
C LEU A 30 20.27 16.46 -6.50
N THR A 31 21.13 17.42 -6.15
CA THR A 31 21.23 17.94 -4.77
C THR A 31 19.89 18.54 -4.33
N GLU A 32 19.24 19.29 -5.21
CA GLU A 32 17.93 19.89 -4.96
C GLU A 32 16.83 18.81 -4.83
N LEU A 33 16.79 17.84 -5.75
CA LEU A 33 15.82 16.74 -5.70
C LEU A 33 15.96 15.87 -4.44
N ILE A 34 17.18 15.63 -3.96
CA ILE A 34 17.41 14.90 -2.71
C ILE A 34 16.77 15.66 -1.54
N SER A 35 16.96 16.98 -1.47
CA SER A 35 16.35 17.82 -0.42
C SER A 35 14.82 17.78 -0.49
N ILE A 36 14.25 18.06 -1.67
CA ILE A 36 12.80 18.06 -1.89
C ILE A 36 12.19 16.70 -1.53
N THR A 37 12.80 15.62 -2.00
CA THR A 37 12.27 14.26 -1.75
C THR A 37 12.30 13.90 -0.27
N SER A 38 13.37 14.31 0.44
CA SER A 38 13.48 14.12 1.89
C SER A 38 12.39 14.88 2.66
N GLU A 39 12.11 16.13 2.25
CA GLU A 39 11.02 16.94 2.81
C GLU A 39 9.65 16.31 2.55
N VAL A 40 9.39 15.86 1.31
CA VAL A 40 8.15 15.17 0.96
C VAL A 40 7.95 13.91 1.82
N LYS A 41 9.00 13.11 2.03
CA LYS A 41 8.96 11.94 2.94
C LYS A 41 8.62 12.36 4.37
N ALA A 42 9.28 13.40 4.89
CA ALA A 42 9.05 13.91 6.24
C ALA A 42 7.60 14.41 6.43
N ILE A 43 7.06 15.20 5.48
CA ILE A 43 5.68 15.68 5.49
C ILE A 43 4.71 14.50 5.52
N ASN A 44 4.92 13.52 4.64
CA ASN A 44 4.08 12.33 4.59
C ASN A 44 4.16 11.51 5.89
N ASN A 45 5.33 11.42 6.55
CA ASN A 45 5.51 10.73 7.83
C ASN A 45 4.67 11.41 8.91
N GLN A 46 4.82 12.72 9.04
CA GLN A 46 4.10 13.52 10.01
C GLN A 46 2.59 13.47 9.77
N ALA A 47 2.14 13.59 8.51
CA ALA A 47 0.72 13.51 8.15
C ALA A 47 0.09 12.18 8.61
N ALA A 48 0.75 11.05 8.33
CA ALA A 48 0.24 9.74 8.74
C ALA A 48 0.11 9.60 10.27
N LEU A 49 1.09 10.09 11.04
CA LEU A 49 1.03 10.08 12.51
C LEU A 49 -0.11 10.96 13.04
N LEU A 50 -0.24 12.17 12.49
CA LEU A 50 -1.30 13.11 12.89
C LEU A 50 -2.69 12.52 12.60
N HIS A 51 -2.89 11.97 11.40
CA HIS A 51 -4.13 11.29 11.05
C HIS A 51 -4.40 10.10 11.98
N GLY A 52 -3.42 9.22 12.19
CA GLY A 52 -3.55 8.06 13.07
C GLY A 52 -3.97 8.44 14.49
N GLU A 53 -3.39 9.50 15.05
CA GLU A 53 -3.78 10.03 16.36
C GLU A 53 -5.25 10.48 16.40
N ARG A 54 -5.72 11.25 15.40
CA ARG A 54 -7.12 11.72 15.35
C ARG A 54 -8.08 10.56 15.14
N ILE A 55 -7.70 9.58 14.32
CA ILE A 55 -8.50 8.38 14.08
C ILE A 55 -8.61 7.55 15.37
N GLN A 56 -7.52 7.38 16.14
CA GLN A 56 -7.56 6.68 17.43
C GLN A 56 -8.49 7.40 18.43
N ARG A 57 -8.47 8.74 18.47
CA ARG A 57 -9.40 9.53 19.29
C ARG A 57 -10.85 9.33 18.85
N ALA A 58 -11.13 9.39 17.55
CA ALA A 58 -12.47 9.13 17.00
C ALA A 58 -12.94 7.70 17.33
N GLN A 59 -12.07 6.70 17.22
CA GLN A 59 -12.37 5.32 17.57
C GLN A 59 -12.85 5.20 19.03
N LYS A 60 -12.20 5.90 19.97
CA LYS A 60 -12.63 5.97 21.39
C LYS A 60 -14.04 6.56 21.54
N VAL A 61 -14.37 7.62 20.80
CA VAL A 61 -15.71 8.22 20.80
C VAL A 61 -16.76 7.22 20.30
N PHE A 62 -16.45 6.47 19.24
CA PHE A 62 -17.38 5.52 18.63
C PHE A 62 -17.57 4.22 19.40
N LYS A 63 -16.76 3.92 20.43
CA LYS A 63 -16.90 2.69 21.26
C LYS A 63 -18.28 2.51 21.92
N LYS A 64 -18.98 3.61 22.19
CA LYS A 64 -20.33 3.60 22.82
C LYS A 64 -21.48 3.49 21.81
N TYR A 65 -21.17 3.40 20.52
CA TYR A 65 -22.16 3.30 19.45
C TYR A 65 -22.22 1.88 18.91
N ARG A 66 -23.30 1.56 18.18
CA ARG A 66 -23.46 0.26 17.53
C ARG A 66 -22.29 -0.07 16.60
N GLU A 67 -22.08 -1.37 16.38
CA GLU A 67 -21.09 -1.84 15.42
C GLU A 67 -21.28 -1.19 14.03
N GLY A 68 -20.15 -0.94 13.37
CA GLY A 68 -20.11 -0.27 12.07
C GLY A 68 -20.12 1.26 12.13
N ALA A 69 -20.48 1.90 13.25
CA ALA A 69 -20.51 3.37 13.34
C ALA A 69 -19.15 4.01 13.02
N PHE A 70 -18.06 3.47 13.57
CA PHE A 70 -16.71 3.93 13.26
C PHE A 70 -16.36 3.77 11.78
N THR A 71 -16.65 2.60 11.20
CA THR A 71 -16.41 2.35 9.76
C THR A 71 -17.22 3.29 8.87
N SER A 72 -18.48 3.57 9.21
CA SER A 72 -19.29 4.56 8.49
C SER A 72 -18.69 5.97 8.57
N TRP A 73 -18.17 6.37 9.73
CA TRP A 73 -17.45 7.64 9.88
C TRP A 73 -16.18 7.70 9.03
N LEU A 74 -15.40 6.60 8.97
CA LEU A 74 -14.24 6.49 8.09
C LEU A 74 -14.63 6.69 6.62
N MET A 75 -15.68 6.00 6.16
CA MET A 75 -16.18 6.15 4.80
C MET A 75 -16.65 7.58 4.51
N ALA A 76 -17.34 8.23 5.44
CA ALA A 76 -17.82 9.60 5.28
C ALA A 76 -16.69 10.65 5.25
N THR A 77 -15.60 10.42 6.00
CA THR A 77 -14.51 11.40 6.15
C THR A 77 -13.38 11.20 5.14
N TYR A 78 -13.07 9.95 4.79
CA TYR A 78 -11.94 9.60 3.91
C TYR A 78 -12.35 9.04 2.55
N GLY A 79 -13.65 8.78 2.32
CA GLY A 79 -14.15 8.11 1.12
C GLY A 79 -13.79 6.62 1.01
N ASN A 80 -12.99 6.10 1.94
CA ASN A 80 -12.57 4.70 2.00
C ASN A 80 -12.19 4.30 3.43
N ARG A 81 -12.13 3.00 3.70
CA ARG A 81 -11.68 2.45 4.99
C ARG A 81 -10.18 2.13 5.04
N GLN A 82 -9.55 1.83 3.90
CA GLN A 82 -8.20 1.26 3.88
C GLN A 82 -7.15 2.26 4.35
N THR A 83 -7.13 3.46 3.78
CA THR A 83 -6.17 4.52 4.11
C THR A 83 -6.22 4.89 5.60
N PRO A 84 -7.39 5.18 6.21
CA PRO A 84 -7.41 5.49 7.63
C PRO A 84 -7.05 4.31 8.54
N TYR A 85 -7.35 3.06 8.16
CA TYR A 85 -6.86 1.90 8.92
C TYR A 85 -5.33 1.78 8.84
N ASN A 86 -4.72 2.04 7.67
CA ASN A 86 -3.27 2.06 7.54
C ASN A 86 -2.64 3.15 8.43
N PHE A 87 -3.21 4.35 8.47
CA PHE A 87 -2.74 5.43 9.36
C PHE A 87 -2.85 5.05 10.83
N LEU A 88 -3.98 4.47 11.25
CA LEU A 88 -4.19 4.03 12.63
C LEU A 88 -3.16 2.96 13.02
N GLN A 89 -3.00 1.92 12.20
CA GLN A 89 -2.06 0.82 12.46
C GLN A 89 -0.61 1.33 12.48
N TYR A 90 -0.24 2.21 11.55
CA TYR A 90 1.08 2.82 11.54
C TYR A 90 1.35 3.63 12.81
N PHE A 91 0.38 4.46 13.24
CA PHE A 91 0.50 5.25 14.46
C PHE A 91 0.64 4.36 15.70
N GLU A 92 -0.20 3.33 15.83
CA GLU A 92 -0.13 2.39 16.95
C GLU A 92 1.19 1.62 16.98
N PHE A 93 1.67 1.18 15.82
CA PHE A 93 2.97 0.53 15.69
C PHE A 93 4.11 1.48 16.06
N TYR A 94 4.11 2.71 15.54
CA TYR A 94 5.11 3.73 15.85
C TYR A 94 5.14 4.05 17.36
N GLN A 95 3.98 4.14 18.02
CA GLN A 95 3.92 4.35 19.47
C GLN A 95 4.44 3.17 20.30
N ALA A 96 4.32 1.94 19.78
CA ALA A 96 4.79 0.74 20.45
C ALA A 96 6.31 0.50 20.29
N LEU A 97 6.96 1.18 19.35
CA LEU A 97 8.39 1.02 19.09
C LEU A 97 9.26 1.75 20.12
N PRO A 98 10.48 1.25 20.38
CA PRO A 98 11.51 2.03 21.05
C PRO A 98 11.79 3.32 20.30
N LYS A 99 11.88 4.45 21.02
CA LYS A 99 12.18 5.78 20.44
C LYS A 99 13.43 5.80 19.55
N ALA A 100 14.41 4.97 19.87
CA ALA A 100 15.65 4.83 19.10
C ALA A 100 15.43 4.35 17.66
N LEU A 101 14.29 3.72 17.36
CA LEU A 101 13.97 3.18 16.03
C LEU A 101 13.06 4.09 15.20
N HIS A 102 12.62 5.22 15.75
CA HIS A 102 11.67 6.09 15.06
C HIS A 102 12.24 6.66 13.76
N SER A 103 13.49 7.11 13.78
CA SER A 103 14.18 7.60 12.58
C SER A 103 14.31 6.51 11.51
N GLN A 104 14.60 5.28 11.94
CA GLN A 104 14.72 4.13 11.04
C GLN A 104 13.37 3.83 10.37
N VAL A 105 12.29 3.79 11.15
CA VAL A 105 10.93 3.63 10.61
C VAL A 105 10.52 4.73 9.63
N GLU A 106 10.90 5.97 9.92
CA GLU A 106 10.61 7.12 9.06
C GLU A 106 11.36 7.06 7.72
N SER A 107 12.52 6.40 7.68
CA SER A 107 13.29 6.18 6.45
C SER A 107 12.75 5.04 5.59
N MET A 108 12.01 4.08 6.17
CA MET A 108 11.52 2.88 5.49
C MET A 108 10.46 3.18 4.41
N PRO A 109 10.39 2.35 3.35
CA PRO A 109 9.34 2.47 2.33
C PRO A 109 7.93 2.42 2.92
N ARG A 110 7.10 3.40 2.58
CA ARG A 110 5.82 3.61 3.27
C ARG A 110 4.85 2.43 3.18
N GLN A 111 4.76 1.84 2.00
CA GLN A 111 3.88 0.68 1.79
C GLN A 111 4.35 -0.53 2.60
N ALA A 112 5.67 -0.72 2.74
CA ALA A 112 6.23 -1.80 3.51
C ALA A 112 5.96 -1.62 5.01
N ILE A 113 6.14 -0.40 5.54
CA ILE A 113 5.84 -0.14 6.96
C ILE A 113 4.35 -0.27 7.28
N TYR A 114 3.45 0.17 6.39
CA TYR A 114 2.01 -0.09 6.55
C TYR A 114 1.71 -1.58 6.56
N THR A 115 2.37 -2.34 5.68
CA THR A 115 2.21 -3.79 5.65
C THR A 115 2.69 -4.40 6.96
N LEU A 116 3.91 -4.07 7.43
CA LEU A 116 4.47 -4.56 8.69
C LEU A 116 3.58 -4.22 9.90
N ALA A 117 3.11 -2.97 9.99
CA ALA A 117 2.23 -2.52 11.05
C ALA A 117 0.92 -3.30 11.07
N SER A 118 0.32 -3.53 9.89
CA SER A 118 -0.96 -4.22 9.73
C SER A 118 -0.96 -5.73 9.97
N ARG A 119 0.22 -6.37 9.91
CA ARG A 119 0.35 -7.83 10.06
C ARG A 119 0.11 -8.23 11.51
N GLU A 120 -0.63 -9.31 11.73
CA GLU A 120 -0.68 -9.92 13.06
C GLU A 120 0.61 -10.71 13.32
N GLY A 121 1.06 -10.75 14.57
CA GLY A 121 2.28 -11.46 14.96
C GLY A 121 3.04 -10.78 16.08
N ASP A 122 4.12 -11.42 16.51
CA ASP A 122 4.98 -10.93 17.58
C ASP A 122 5.60 -9.57 17.22
N ILE A 123 5.49 -8.62 18.16
CA ILE A 123 6.05 -7.27 18.03
C ILE A 123 7.58 -7.32 18.04
N GLY A 124 8.19 -8.26 18.76
CA GLY A 124 9.65 -8.44 18.81
C GLY A 124 10.24 -8.69 17.42
N LYS A 125 9.67 -9.63 16.66
CA LYS A 125 10.05 -9.87 15.26
C LYS A 125 9.88 -8.65 14.36
N LYS A 126 8.82 -7.84 14.58
CA LYS A 126 8.65 -6.59 13.80
C LYS A 126 9.74 -5.57 14.12
N VAL A 127 10.12 -5.49 15.39
CA VAL A 127 11.22 -4.64 15.87
C VAL A 127 12.54 -5.07 15.23
N GLU A 128 12.80 -6.38 15.10
CA GLU A 128 14.00 -6.90 14.42
C GLU A 128 14.04 -6.47 12.94
N ILE A 129 12.93 -6.63 12.19
CA ILE A 129 12.85 -6.15 10.80
C ILE A 129 13.14 -4.65 10.69
N VAL A 130 12.65 -3.85 11.64
CA VAL A 130 12.95 -2.42 11.68
C VAL A 130 14.43 -2.18 11.94
N LYS A 131 15.04 -2.85 12.94
CA LYS A 131 16.46 -2.72 13.28
C LYS A 131 17.39 -3.11 12.15
N ASP A 132 17.04 -4.16 11.42
CA ASP A 132 17.86 -4.73 10.35
C ASP A 132 17.64 -3.99 9.01
N PHE A 133 16.76 -2.98 8.99
CA PHE A 133 16.55 -2.16 7.81
C PHE A 133 17.79 -1.31 7.52
N SER A 134 18.41 -1.54 6.37
CA SER A 134 19.66 -0.92 5.94
C SER A 134 19.54 -0.34 4.52
N GLY A 135 18.34 0.10 4.13
CA GLY A 135 18.08 0.68 2.82
C GLY A 135 17.54 -0.28 1.77
N GLN A 136 17.02 -1.45 2.18
CA GLN A 136 16.37 -2.40 1.26
C GLN A 136 15.23 -1.72 0.49
N THR A 137 15.03 -2.15 -0.75
CA THR A 137 13.93 -1.66 -1.59
C THR A 137 12.58 -2.04 -1.00
N LYS A 138 11.53 -1.33 -1.43
CA LYS A 138 10.14 -1.63 -1.08
C LYS A 138 9.80 -3.11 -1.32
N ASP A 139 10.22 -3.68 -2.45
CA ASP A 139 9.83 -5.03 -2.85
C ASP A 139 10.60 -6.12 -2.11
N GLU A 140 11.86 -5.87 -1.76
CA GLU A 140 12.63 -6.73 -0.85
C GLU A 140 12.02 -6.73 0.55
N LEU A 141 11.73 -5.55 1.09
CA LEU A 141 11.15 -5.44 2.42
C LEU A 141 9.74 -6.07 2.47
N LEU A 142 8.92 -5.88 1.43
CA LEU A 142 7.63 -6.54 1.32
C LEU A 142 7.74 -8.07 1.22
N ARG A 143 8.79 -8.61 0.57
CA ARG A 143 9.06 -10.05 0.56
C ARG A 143 9.42 -10.54 1.96
N LEU A 144 10.40 -9.90 2.60
CA LEU A 144 10.82 -10.21 3.98
C LEU A 144 9.63 -10.21 4.96
N ILE A 145 8.77 -9.19 4.91
CA ILE A 145 7.59 -9.11 5.77
C ILE A 145 6.61 -10.26 5.50
N ARG A 146 6.41 -10.65 4.24
CA ARG A 146 5.51 -11.76 3.87
C ARG A 146 6.05 -13.10 4.34
N ASP A 147 7.37 -13.29 4.30
CA ASP A 147 8.02 -14.53 4.73
C ASP A 147 8.05 -14.64 6.25
N ALA A 148 8.31 -13.53 6.96
CA ALA A 148 8.33 -13.49 8.42
C ALA A 148 6.93 -13.55 9.05
N PHE A 149 5.93 -12.99 8.38
CA PHE A 149 4.53 -12.95 8.81
C PHE A 149 3.63 -13.49 7.70
N PRO A 150 3.68 -14.81 7.40
CA PRO A 150 2.81 -15.41 6.40
C PRO A 150 1.35 -15.15 6.76
N LEU A 151 0.50 -14.96 5.75
CA LEU A 151 -0.93 -14.94 6.01
C LEU A 151 -1.28 -16.33 6.58
N ALA A 152 -2.06 -16.39 7.66
CA ALA A 152 -2.58 -17.67 8.13
C ALA A 152 -3.30 -18.38 6.96
N ASP A 153 -3.23 -19.72 6.88
CA ASP A 153 -3.94 -20.48 5.83
C ASP A 153 -5.45 -20.21 5.80
N GLN A 154 -5.99 -19.66 6.90
CA GLN A 154 -7.38 -19.23 7.10
C GLN A 154 -7.66 -17.76 6.72
N ASP A 155 -6.66 -17.01 6.22
CA ASP A 155 -6.87 -15.60 5.86
C ASP A 155 -7.78 -15.50 4.63
N LYS A 156 -9.00 -15.02 4.88
CA LYS A 156 -10.05 -14.74 3.88
C LYS A 156 -9.61 -13.75 2.77
N ARG A 157 -8.44 -13.11 2.89
CA ARG A 157 -7.81 -12.25 1.87
C ARG A 157 -6.91 -13.02 0.90
N ARG A 158 -6.65 -14.32 1.10
CA ARG A 158 -6.36 -15.21 -0.03
C ARG A 158 -7.63 -15.15 -0.86
N ARG A 159 -7.67 -14.23 -1.84
CA ARG A 159 -8.80 -14.07 -2.76
C ARG A 159 -9.21 -15.49 -3.10
N LYS A 160 -10.44 -15.87 -2.78
CA LYS A 160 -11.05 -17.02 -3.42
C LYS A 160 -11.13 -16.62 -4.88
N GLN A 161 -10.04 -16.82 -5.61
CA GLN A 161 -9.85 -16.31 -6.97
C GLN A 161 -11.00 -16.81 -7.84
N GLY A 162 -11.50 -18.02 -7.56
CA GLY A 162 -12.77 -18.54 -8.09
C GLY A 162 -13.98 -17.66 -7.76
N GLU A 163 -14.25 -17.28 -6.50
CA GLU A 163 -15.39 -16.40 -6.17
C GLU A 163 -15.25 -15.01 -6.81
N ALA A 164 -14.03 -14.46 -6.86
CA ALA A 164 -13.76 -13.19 -7.52
C ALA A 164 -13.97 -13.29 -9.04
N ALA A 165 -13.48 -14.34 -9.69
CA ALA A 165 -13.68 -14.60 -11.12
C ALA A 165 -15.16 -14.80 -11.44
N VAL A 166 -15.89 -15.58 -10.64
CA VAL A 166 -17.34 -15.77 -10.77
C VAL A 166 -18.08 -14.43 -10.63
N HIS A 167 -17.67 -13.56 -9.70
CA HIS A 167 -18.26 -12.23 -9.53
C HIS A 167 -18.04 -11.34 -10.76
N GLU A 168 -16.84 -11.33 -11.33
CA GLU A 168 -16.56 -10.57 -12.56
C GLU A 168 -17.30 -11.13 -13.78
N LEU A 169 -17.38 -12.45 -13.94
CA LEU A 169 -18.17 -13.08 -15.01
C LEU A 169 -19.67 -12.74 -14.89
N ARG A 170 -20.20 -12.67 -13.65
CA ARG A 170 -21.59 -12.20 -13.42
C ARG A 170 -21.79 -10.74 -13.82
N LYS A 171 -20.80 -9.86 -13.62
CA LYS A 171 -20.89 -8.47 -14.09
C LYS A 171 -20.86 -8.38 -15.61
N VAL A 172 -20.00 -9.17 -16.27
CA VAL A 172 -19.95 -9.26 -17.73
C VAL A 172 -21.30 -9.73 -18.28
N LEU A 173 -21.87 -10.79 -17.70
CA LEU A 173 -23.19 -11.28 -18.09
C LEU A 173 -24.26 -10.19 -17.93
N LYS A 174 -24.27 -9.50 -16.78
CA LYS A 174 -25.20 -8.39 -16.51
C LYS A 174 -25.05 -7.25 -17.53
N LEU A 175 -23.82 -6.90 -17.91
CA LEU A 175 -23.53 -5.87 -18.92
C LEU A 175 -24.06 -6.26 -20.30
N LEU A 176 -23.98 -7.54 -20.67
CA LEU A 176 -24.46 -8.05 -21.95
C LEU A 176 -25.99 -8.24 -22.00
N THR A 177 -26.65 -8.42 -20.85
CA THR A 177 -28.10 -8.68 -20.77
C THR A 177 -28.94 -7.44 -20.47
N GLU A 178 -28.47 -6.53 -19.60
CA GLU A 178 -29.28 -5.37 -19.17
C GLU A 178 -29.22 -4.19 -20.13
N ARG A 179 -28.08 -4.00 -20.78
CA ARG A 179 -27.98 -3.10 -21.93
C ARG A 179 -28.12 -4.00 -23.13
N ARG A 180 -29.03 -3.71 -24.07
CA ARG A 180 -29.17 -4.40 -25.36
C ARG A 180 -27.89 -4.22 -26.19
N ALA A 181 -26.78 -4.76 -25.71
CA ALA A 181 -25.46 -4.61 -26.28
C ALA A 181 -25.49 -5.30 -27.64
N LYS A 182 -25.28 -4.51 -28.70
CA LYS A 182 -25.13 -5.06 -30.04
C LYS A 182 -23.75 -5.71 -30.12
N VAL A 183 -23.67 -6.98 -29.74
CA VAL A 183 -22.46 -7.78 -29.89
C VAL A 183 -22.37 -8.25 -31.34
N SER A 184 -21.35 -7.77 -32.06
CA SER A 184 -21.06 -8.21 -33.43
C SER A 184 -20.68 -9.69 -33.50
N ALA A 185 -20.74 -10.29 -34.70
CA ALA A 185 -20.33 -11.68 -34.90
C ALA A 185 -18.87 -11.92 -34.46
N ARG A 186 -17.96 -11.00 -34.80
CA ARG A 186 -16.55 -11.04 -34.37
C ARG A 186 -16.40 -11.03 -32.85
N GLN A 187 -17.12 -10.15 -32.15
CA GLN A 187 -17.07 -10.07 -30.69
C GLN A 187 -17.66 -11.32 -30.03
N LYS A 188 -18.69 -11.95 -30.62
CA LYS A 188 -19.21 -13.23 -30.12
C LYS A 188 -18.17 -14.34 -30.23
N THR A 189 -17.42 -14.39 -31.33
CA THR A 189 -16.32 -15.35 -31.50
C THR A 189 -15.24 -15.13 -30.45
N MET A 190 -14.77 -13.89 -30.27
CA MET A 190 -13.76 -13.55 -29.26
C MET A 190 -14.22 -13.87 -27.82
N ILE A 191 -15.49 -13.62 -27.49
CA ILE A 191 -16.02 -13.97 -26.17
C ILE A 191 -16.01 -15.49 -25.96
N ARG A 192 -16.28 -16.29 -26.99
CA ARG A 192 -16.21 -17.77 -26.89
C ARG A 192 -14.79 -18.24 -26.72
N GLU A 193 -13.86 -17.75 -27.54
CA GLU A 193 -12.43 -18.07 -27.42
C GLU A 193 -11.91 -17.77 -26.01
N LEU A 194 -12.25 -16.60 -25.45
CA LEU A 194 -11.88 -16.25 -24.07
C LEU A 194 -12.53 -17.16 -23.02
N ILE A 195 -13.76 -17.64 -23.23
CA ILE A 195 -14.40 -18.59 -22.33
C ILE A 195 -13.70 -19.95 -22.40
N ASP A 196 -13.35 -20.41 -23.61
CA ASP A 196 -12.65 -21.67 -23.82
C ASP A 196 -11.24 -21.63 -23.21
N GLU A 197 -10.49 -20.53 -23.40
CA GLU A 197 -9.21 -20.29 -22.74
C GLU A 197 -9.32 -20.30 -21.20
N ILE A 198 -10.39 -19.70 -20.65
CA ILE A 198 -10.66 -19.72 -19.21
C ILE A 198 -10.95 -21.16 -18.74
N LEU A 199 -11.69 -21.96 -19.52
CA LEU A 199 -12.01 -23.35 -19.17
C LEU A 199 -10.80 -24.27 -19.27
N GLU A 200 -9.89 -24.05 -20.23
CA GLU A 200 -8.63 -24.79 -20.34
C GLU A 200 -7.62 -24.44 -19.24
N ALA A 201 -7.69 -23.22 -18.70
CA ALA A 201 -6.80 -22.75 -17.64
C ALA A 201 -7.21 -23.15 -16.21
N LEU A 202 -8.36 -23.80 -16.03
CA LEU A 202 -8.92 -24.26 -14.75
C LEU A 202 -8.74 -25.76 -14.55
#